data_AF-A0A368L924-F1
#
_entry.id   AF-A0A368L924-F1
#
_cell.length_a   1.000
_cell.length_b   1.000
_cell.length_c   1.000
_cell.angle_alpha   90.00
_cell.angle_beta   90.00
_cell.angle_gamma   90.00
#
_symmetry.space_group_name_H-M   'P 1'
#
loop_
_entity.id
_entity.type
_entity.pdbx_description
1 polymer ?
#
loop_
_entity_poly.entity_id
_entity_poly.type
_entity_poly.pdbx_seq_one_letter_code
_entity_poly.pdbx_strand_id
1 'polypeptide(L)'
;MPRADKLAPTLAALVLAVTGLAGCAATAAPQVADPSPEPASQTPEEEAAQVTAEPDPDACVNPAWINLSTEGVSITGDIEDRGAREFAQGAVGRDDEGNIVSYIVATGDVAAAIGERLCIENGLVLTTLNHTRTVHPDQVLRLDPDPDLRFIPYYNPWDAPAGFEQIPYQAAIEAMGHAADAGDVDTMRGIWADTLSGMFTDSADISAIQQALDAGDLAVLTEMFS
;
A
#
# COMPACT_ATOMS: atom_id res chain seq x y z
N MET A 1 37.77 4.21 -45.79
CA MET A 1 37.01 3.02 -46.21
C MET A 1 35.53 3.29 -45.99
N PRO A 2 34.68 3.24 -47.03
CA PRO A 2 33.25 3.49 -46.92
C PRO A 2 32.47 2.17 -46.80
N ARG A 3 31.38 2.17 -46.04
CA ARG A 3 30.06 1.66 -46.47
C ARG A 3 29.02 2.00 -45.41
N ALA A 4 28.05 2.79 -45.85
CA ALA A 4 26.80 3.06 -45.17
C ALA A 4 25.80 2.01 -45.63
N ASP A 5 25.26 1.23 -44.70
CA ASP A 5 24.14 0.34 -44.97
C ASP A 5 22.85 1.02 -44.51
N LYS A 6 21.99 1.31 -45.49
CA LYS A 6 20.60 1.74 -45.32
C LYS A 6 19.72 0.50 -45.22
N LEU A 7 18.93 0.37 -44.16
CA LEU A 7 17.81 -0.57 -44.11
C LEU A 7 16.53 0.19 -43.76
N ALA A 8 15.51 -0.07 -44.56
CA ALA A 8 14.22 0.59 -44.61
C ALA A 8 13.26 0.11 -43.50
N PRO A 9 12.26 0.91 -43.11
CA PRO A 9 11.27 0.53 -42.11
C PRO A 9 10.09 -0.24 -42.72
N THR A 10 9.71 -1.36 -42.11
CA THR A 10 8.52 -2.14 -42.47
C THR A 10 7.35 -1.71 -41.59
N LEU A 11 6.37 -1.03 -42.19
CA LEU A 11 5.07 -0.71 -41.61
C LEU A 11 4.20 -1.97 -41.50
N ALA A 12 3.79 -2.34 -40.29
CA ALA A 12 2.74 -3.33 -40.06
C ALA A 12 1.44 -2.60 -39.69
N ALA A 13 0.40 -2.79 -40.51
CA ALA A 13 -0.89 -2.13 -40.40
C ALA A 13 -1.77 -2.77 -39.31
N LEU A 14 -2.37 -1.89 -38.51
CA LEU A 14 -3.32 -2.16 -37.43
C LEU A 14 -4.72 -2.47 -38.00
N VAL A 15 -5.34 -3.58 -37.63
CA VAL A 15 -6.76 -3.88 -37.94
C VAL A 15 -7.56 -3.77 -36.65
N LEU A 16 -8.39 -2.73 -36.54
CA LEU A 16 -9.41 -2.58 -35.50
C LEU A 16 -10.64 -3.44 -35.85
N ALA A 17 -11.02 -4.34 -34.95
CA ALA A 17 -12.34 -4.99 -34.97
C ALA A 17 -13.20 -4.36 -33.87
N VAL A 18 -14.27 -3.68 -34.27
CA VAL A 18 -15.29 -3.13 -33.36
C VAL A 18 -16.42 -4.14 -33.26
N THR A 19 -16.56 -4.80 -32.12
CA THR A 19 -17.72 -5.64 -31.79
C THR A 19 -18.67 -4.88 -30.87
N GLY A 20 -19.89 -4.66 -31.34
CA GLY A 20 -20.93 -3.89 -30.64
C GLY A 20 -21.50 -4.62 -29.42
N LEU A 21 -21.68 -3.89 -28.33
CA LEU A 21 -22.46 -4.30 -27.17
C LEU A 21 -23.94 -3.93 -27.37
N ALA A 22 -24.80 -4.95 -27.46
CA ALA A 22 -26.25 -4.79 -27.28
C ALA A 22 -26.58 -4.95 -25.79
N GLY A 23 -26.82 -3.83 -25.10
CA GLY A 23 -27.30 -3.82 -23.72
C GLY A 23 -28.83 -3.91 -23.67
N CYS A 24 -29.35 -4.98 -23.07
CA CYS A 24 -30.76 -5.06 -22.69
C CYS A 24 -31.00 -4.21 -21.44
N ALA A 25 -31.79 -3.15 -21.58
CA ALA A 25 -32.30 -2.38 -20.45
C ALA A 25 -33.29 -3.23 -19.64
N ALA A 26 -32.96 -3.54 -18.39
CA ALA A 26 -33.90 -4.09 -17.42
C ALA A 26 -34.68 -2.93 -16.78
N THR A 27 -35.98 -2.86 -17.07
CA THR A 27 -36.92 -1.91 -16.46
C THR A 27 -37.19 -2.34 -15.01
N ALA A 28 -36.75 -1.55 -14.03
CA ALA A 28 -37.15 -1.73 -12.64
C ALA A 28 -38.57 -1.18 -12.44
N ALA A 29 -39.48 -2.01 -11.91
CA ALA A 29 -40.82 -1.59 -11.52
C ALA A 29 -40.76 -0.79 -10.19
N PRO A 30 -41.62 0.22 -9.99
CA PRO A 30 -41.63 1.00 -8.75
C PRO A 30 -42.19 0.16 -7.59
N GLN A 31 -41.45 0.10 -6.48
CA GLN A 31 -41.96 -0.45 -5.22
C GLN A 31 -42.99 0.53 -4.62
N VAL A 32 -44.22 0.06 -4.47
CA VAL A 32 -45.26 0.72 -3.68
C VAL A 32 -44.93 0.46 -2.21
N ALA A 33 -44.73 1.54 -1.44
CA ALA A 33 -44.64 1.46 0.02
C ALA A 33 -46.04 1.18 0.59
N ASP A 34 -46.17 0.10 1.34
CA ASP A 34 -47.39 -0.24 2.11
C ASP A 34 -47.15 0.11 3.58
N PRO A 35 -47.96 0.99 4.22
CA PRO A 35 -47.82 1.27 5.64
C PRO A 35 -48.62 0.24 6.44
N SER A 36 -47.94 -0.70 7.09
CA SER A 36 -48.58 -1.60 8.07
C SER A 36 -48.17 -1.22 9.50
N PRO A 37 -49.12 -1.07 10.44
CA PRO A 37 -48.86 -0.60 11.80
C PRO A 37 -48.29 -1.70 12.70
N GLU A 38 -47.34 -1.32 13.56
CA GLU A 38 -46.77 -2.15 14.62
C GLU A 38 -47.82 -2.61 15.63
N PRO A 39 -47.85 -3.92 15.97
CA PRO A 39 -48.32 -4.38 17.26
C PRO A 39 -47.12 -4.58 18.21
N ALA A 40 -47.14 -3.85 19.32
CA ALA A 40 -46.21 -4.03 20.43
C ALA A 40 -46.32 -5.46 21.00
N SER A 41 -45.24 -6.22 20.94
CA SER A 41 -45.06 -7.46 21.70
C SER A 41 -43.88 -7.28 22.66
N GLN A 42 -44.21 -7.20 23.95
CA GLN A 42 -43.26 -7.19 25.05
C GLN A 42 -42.56 -8.56 25.09
N THR A 43 -41.23 -8.54 24.91
CA THR A 43 -40.37 -9.71 25.10
C THR A 43 -40.04 -9.83 26.59
N PRO A 44 -40.16 -11.01 27.22
CA PRO A 44 -39.69 -11.22 28.58
C PRO A 44 -38.19 -10.92 28.67
N GLU A 45 -37.81 -10.16 29.69
CA GLU A 45 -36.43 -9.82 30.04
C GLU A 45 -35.69 -11.11 30.43
N GLU A 46 -35.08 -11.75 29.44
CA GLU A 46 -34.10 -12.82 29.63
C GLU A 46 -32.84 -12.15 30.19
N GLU A 47 -32.64 -12.33 31.49
CA GLU A 47 -31.42 -12.00 32.20
C GLU A 47 -30.25 -12.60 31.43
N ALA A 48 -29.59 -11.77 30.63
CA ALA A 48 -28.44 -12.15 29.83
C ALA A 48 -27.34 -12.59 30.80
N ALA A 49 -27.25 -13.90 31.02
CA ALA A 49 -26.05 -14.51 31.55
C ALA A 49 -24.90 -13.98 30.70
N GLN A 50 -23.99 -13.24 31.32
CA GLN A 50 -22.76 -12.81 30.68
C GLN A 50 -22.02 -14.09 30.28
N VAL A 51 -22.16 -14.46 29.01
CA VAL A 51 -21.28 -15.45 28.39
C VAL A 51 -19.92 -14.76 28.33
N THR A 52 -19.09 -15.03 29.33
CA THR A 52 -17.67 -14.74 29.25
C THR A 52 -17.16 -15.58 28.09
N ALA A 53 -16.99 -14.98 26.91
CA ALA A 53 -16.41 -15.67 25.77
C ALA A 53 -15.07 -16.25 26.21
N GLU A 54 -14.88 -17.55 25.97
CA GLU A 54 -13.58 -18.17 26.18
C GLU A 54 -12.56 -17.40 25.33
N PRO A 55 -11.35 -17.11 25.87
CA PRO A 55 -10.33 -16.40 25.10
C PRO A 55 -10.05 -17.22 23.85
N ASP A 56 -10.20 -16.57 22.69
CA ASP A 56 -9.88 -17.19 21.42
C ASP A 56 -8.39 -17.56 21.42
N PRO A 57 -8.03 -18.86 21.36
CA PRO A 57 -6.63 -19.27 21.31
C PRO A 57 -5.91 -18.73 20.06
N ASP A 58 -6.69 -18.27 19.07
CA ASP A 58 -6.23 -17.62 17.86
C ASP A 58 -6.26 -16.08 17.94
N ALA A 59 -6.49 -15.47 19.11
CA ALA A 59 -6.36 -14.03 19.28
C ALA A 59 -4.89 -13.60 19.41
N CYS A 60 -4.52 -12.52 18.73
CA CYS A 60 -3.24 -11.85 18.95
C CYS A 60 -3.25 -11.19 20.34
N VAL A 61 -2.25 -11.51 21.16
CA VAL A 61 -2.23 -11.08 22.57
C VAL A 61 -1.82 -9.60 22.69
N ASN A 62 -0.83 -9.17 21.92
CA ASN A 62 -0.33 -7.80 21.86
C ASN A 62 -0.18 -7.35 20.40
N PRO A 63 -1.29 -7.16 19.66
CA PRO A 63 -1.19 -6.89 18.24
C PRO A 63 -0.42 -5.60 17.97
N ALA A 64 0.41 -5.65 16.93
CA ALA A 64 1.09 -4.49 16.40
C ALA A 64 0.10 -3.51 15.75
N TRP A 65 0.46 -2.23 15.79
CA TRP A 65 -0.28 -1.16 15.15
C TRP A 65 0.66 -0.22 14.40
N ILE A 66 0.38 0.00 13.12
CA ILE A 66 1.13 0.92 12.26
C ILE A 66 0.61 2.35 12.48
N ASN A 67 1.49 3.26 12.90
CA ASN A 67 1.20 4.67 13.08
C ASN A 67 1.82 5.47 11.93
N LEU A 68 0.99 6.20 11.18
CA LEU A 68 1.43 7.11 10.13
C LEU A 68 1.09 8.54 10.55
N SER A 69 2.08 9.42 10.59
CA SER A 69 1.88 10.81 11.00
C SER A 69 2.86 11.76 10.32
N THR A 70 2.63 13.07 10.50
CA THR A 70 3.58 14.11 10.07
C THR A 70 4.91 14.05 10.81
N GLU A 71 4.96 13.41 11.99
CA GLU A 71 6.17 13.25 12.79
C GLU A 71 7.00 12.04 12.35
N GLY A 72 6.48 11.21 11.44
CA GLY A 72 7.11 9.99 10.97
C GLY A 72 6.18 8.79 11.05
N VAL A 73 6.80 7.61 10.89
CA VAL A 73 6.13 6.32 10.93
C VAL A 73 6.72 5.46 12.02
N SER A 74 5.86 4.73 12.72
CA SER A 74 6.30 3.77 13.73
C SER A 74 5.34 2.60 13.82
N ILE A 75 5.85 1.48 14.32
CA ILE A 75 5.02 0.33 14.69
C ILE A 75 5.09 0.19 16.21
N THR A 76 3.94 0.18 16.86
CA THR A 76 3.81 -0.05 18.31
C THR A 76 3.25 -1.44 18.56
N GLY A 77 3.65 -2.08 19.67
CA GLY A 77 3.31 -3.48 19.93
C GLY A 77 4.33 -4.43 19.31
N ASP A 78 4.02 -5.72 19.28
CA ASP A 78 4.92 -6.76 18.80
C ASP A 78 4.38 -7.38 17.50
N ILE A 79 5.21 -7.43 16.45
CA ILE A 79 4.87 -8.18 15.24
C ILE A 79 5.12 -9.66 15.54
N GLU A 80 4.08 -10.49 15.44
CA GLU A 80 4.13 -11.91 15.73
C GLU A 80 3.76 -12.73 14.48
N ASP A 81 4.63 -13.63 14.02
CA ASP A 81 4.29 -14.54 12.92
C ASP A 81 3.52 -15.76 13.45
N ARG A 82 2.22 -15.81 13.18
CA ARG A 82 1.34 -16.95 13.50
C ARG A 82 1.42 -18.12 12.52
N GLY A 83 2.34 -18.03 11.56
CA GLY A 83 2.56 -19.04 10.54
C GLY A 83 1.76 -18.81 9.27
N ALA A 84 2.20 -19.45 8.21
CA ALA A 84 1.60 -19.33 6.88
C ALA A 84 0.11 -19.71 6.89
N ARG A 85 -0.71 -18.94 6.17
CA ARG A 85 -2.17 -19.14 6.06
C ARG A 85 -2.68 -18.78 4.67
N GLU A 86 -3.94 -19.11 4.40
CA GLU A 86 -4.59 -18.73 3.14
C GLU A 86 -4.43 -17.22 2.89
N PHE A 87 -3.92 -16.88 1.69
CA PHE A 87 -3.59 -15.52 1.26
C PHE A 87 -2.48 -14.80 2.06
N ALA A 88 -1.64 -15.54 2.81
CA ALA A 88 -0.42 -15.03 3.43
C ALA A 88 0.65 -16.12 3.58
N GLN A 89 1.14 -16.60 2.44
CA GLN A 89 2.09 -17.70 2.30
C GLN A 89 3.55 -17.24 2.14
N GLY A 90 3.78 -15.93 2.03
CA GLY A 90 5.09 -15.30 1.92
C GLY A 90 6.07 -15.62 3.05
N ALA A 91 7.32 -15.25 2.82
CA ALA A 91 8.42 -15.51 3.75
C ALA A 91 8.62 -14.33 4.70
N VAL A 92 8.71 -14.61 6.01
CA VAL A 92 9.05 -13.61 7.02
C VAL A 92 10.56 -13.47 7.13
N GLY A 93 11.06 -12.26 6.95
CA GLY A 93 12.46 -11.89 7.21
C GLY A 93 12.64 -11.44 8.65
N ARG A 94 13.79 -11.80 9.22
CA ARG A 94 14.18 -11.45 10.59
C ARG A 94 15.58 -10.84 10.63
N ASP A 95 15.80 -9.93 11.57
CA ASP A 95 17.13 -9.42 11.90
C ASP A 95 17.94 -10.42 12.74
N ASP A 96 19.14 -10.03 13.16
CA ASP A 96 20.06 -10.86 13.94
C ASP A 96 19.55 -11.11 15.38
N GLU A 97 18.69 -10.22 15.89
CA GLU A 97 18.01 -10.31 17.18
C GLU A 97 16.75 -11.18 17.12
N GLY A 98 16.30 -11.53 15.91
CA GLY A 98 15.13 -12.38 15.65
C GLY A 98 13.81 -11.60 15.54
N ASN A 99 13.84 -10.27 15.53
CA ASN A 99 12.66 -9.44 15.28
C ASN A 99 12.21 -9.59 13.83
N ILE A 100 10.90 -9.48 13.60
CA ILE A 100 10.35 -9.50 12.24
C ILE A 100 10.55 -8.11 11.64
N VAL A 101 11.34 -8.05 10.57
CA VAL A 101 11.68 -6.79 9.89
C VAL A 101 11.17 -6.72 8.45
N SER A 102 10.80 -7.86 7.86
CA SER A 102 10.25 -7.86 6.51
C SER A 102 9.34 -9.04 6.21
N TYR A 103 8.60 -8.92 5.12
CA TYR A 103 7.77 -9.97 4.54
C TYR A 103 7.93 -9.99 3.02
N ILE A 104 8.41 -11.11 2.46
CA ILE A 104 8.48 -11.33 1.01
C ILE A 104 7.15 -11.93 0.56
N VAL A 105 6.42 -11.16 -0.23
CA VAL A 105 5.05 -11.48 -0.68
C VAL A 105 5.08 -12.69 -1.62
N ALA A 106 4.28 -13.72 -1.33
CA ALA A 106 4.07 -14.84 -2.24
C ALA A 106 2.93 -14.57 -3.24
N THR A 107 2.86 -15.39 -4.30
CA THR A 107 1.73 -15.33 -5.22
C THR A 107 0.41 -15.65 -4.52
N GLY A 108 -0.57 -14.75 -4.66
CA GLY A 108 -1.90 -14.89 -4.06
C GLY A 108 -2.01 -14.28 -2.66
N ASP A 109 -0.93 -13.71 -2.12
CA ASP A 109 -1.01 -13.01 -0.84
C ASP A 109 -1.81 -11.72 -0.95
N VAL A 110 -2.48 -11.34 0.15
CA VAL A 110 -3.23 -10.08 0.26
C VAL A 110 -2.90 -9.38 1.59
N ALA A 111 -2.81 -8.05 1.57
CA ALA A 111 -2.37 -7.26 2.72
C ALA A 111 -3.15 -7.54 4.02
N ALA A 112 -4.47 -7.74 3.94
CA ALA A 112 -5.29 -8.05 5.11
C ALA A 112 -4.86 -9.37 5.78
N ALA A 113 -4.69 -10.44 4.99
CA ALA A 113 -4.31 -11.75 5.52
C ALA A 113 -2.84 -11.77 6.00
N ILE A 114 -1.95 -11.00 5.35
CA ILE A 114 -0.59 -10.78 5.83
C ILE A 114 -0.63 -10.11 7.21
N GLY A 115 -1.40 -9.04 7.37
CA GLY A 115 -1.57 -8.36 8.65
C GLY A 115 -2.13 -9.28 9.74
N GLU A 116 -3.18 -10.05 9.45
CA GLU A 116 -3.72 -11.01 10.43
C GLU A 116 -2.70 -12.11 10.80
N ARG A 117 -1.91 -12.58 9.83
CA ARG A 117 -0.82 -13.55 10.10
C ARG A 117 0.25 -12.96 11.01
N LEU A 118 0.61 -11.70 10.77
CA LEU A 118 1.66 -10.98 11.48
C LEU A 118 1.16 -10.27 12.76
N CYS A 119 -0.08 -10.51 13.15
CA CYS A 119 -0.72 -9.86 14.28
C CYS A 119 -0.69 -8.33 14.22
N ILE A 120 -0.87 -7.76 13.03
CA ILE A 120 -1.00 -6.32 12.80
C ILE A 120 -2.49 -5.99 12.70
N GLU A 121 -3.03 -5.33 13.72
CA GLU A 121 -4.47 -5.04 13.85
C GLU A 121 -5.00 -4.24 12.67
N ASN A 122 -4.24 -3.24 12.21
CA ASN A 122 -4.56 -2.41 11.06
C ASN A 122 -3.84 -2.87 9.79
N GLY A 123 -3.78 -4.19 9.54
CA GLY A 123 -3.01 -4.83 8.47
C GLY A 123 -3.19 -4.27 7.05
N LEU A 124 -4.33 -3.66 6.72
CA LEU A 124 -4.52 -2.98 5.44
C LEU A 124 -3.58 -1.78 5.24
N VAL A 125 -3.04 -1.21 6.31
CA VAL A 125 -2.09 -0.08 6.27
C VAL A 125 -0.71 -0.53 5.77
N LEU A 126 -0.41 -1.83 5.73
CA LEU A 126 0.85 -2.38 5.19
C LEU A 126 1.18 -1.86 3.80
N THR A 127 0.18 -1.70 2.92
CA THR A 127 0.41 -1.19 1.57
C THR A 127 0.80 0.29 1.61
N THR A 128 0.23 1.07 2.53
CA THR A 128 0.54 2.49 2.67
C THR A 128 1.92 2.69 3.29
N LEU A 129 2.30 1.84 4.26
CA LEU A 129 3.65 1.79 4.84
C LEU A 129 4.71 1.54 3.77
N ASN A 130 4.41 0.68 2.79
CA ASN A 130 5.35 0.25 1.74
C ASN A 130 5.03 0.89 0.37
N HIS A 131 4.51 2.12 0.40
CA HIS A 131 4.27 2.98 -0.77
C HIS A 131 3.62 2.31 -1.98
N THR A 132 2.71 1.37 -1.75
CA THR A 132 2.03 0.63 -2.82
C THR A 132 0.52 0.67 -2.67
N ARG A 133 -0.19 0.57 -3.79
CA ARG A 133 -1.64 0.33 -3.78
C ARG A 133 -1.98 -1.12 -3.44
N THR A 134 -1.14 -2.06 -3.82
CA THR A 134 -1.42 -3.50 -3.76
C THR A 134 -0.12 -4.27 -3.60
N VAL A 135 -0.15 -5.34 -2.82
CA VAL A 135 1.02 -6.21 -2.67
C VAL A 135 1.22 -7.03 -3.95
N HIS A 136 2.48 -7.20 -4.36
CA HIS A 136 2.84 -7.96 -5.55
C HIS A 136 3.78 -9.10 -5.20
N PRO A 137 3.74 -10.24 -5.93
CA PRO A 137 4.67 -11.34 -5.69
C PRO A 137 6.12 -10.87 -5.75
N ASP A 138 6.96 -11.43 -4.89
CA ASP A 138 8.38 -11.11 -4.72
C ASP A 138 8.67 -9.69 -4.17
N GLN A 139 7.64 -8.87 -3.93
CA GLN A 139 7.79 -7.60 -3.23
C GLN A 139 8.26 -7.85 -1.79
N VAL A 140 9.23 -7.05 -1.34
CA VAL A 140 9.63 -7.00 0.06
C VAL A 140 8.79 -5.92 0.75
N LEU A 141 7.98 -6.30 1.72
CA LEU A 141 7.35 -5.36 2.65
C LEU A 141 8.30 -5.18 3.84
N ARG A 142 8.73 -3.95 4.10
CA ARG A 142 9.49 -3.54 5.27
C ARG A 142 8.54 -3.28 6.44
N LEU A 143 8.96 -3.73 7.61
CA LEU A 143 8.17 -3.78 8.84
C LEU A 143 8.91 -3.18 10.03
N ASP A 144 10.03 -2.51 9.78
CA ASP A 144 10.92 -1.90 10.77
C ASP A 144 11.27 -0.44 10.38
N PRO A 145 10.26 0.42 10.16
CA PRO A 145 10.50 1.78 9.72
C PRO A 145 11.35 2.54 10.76
N ASP A 146 12.34 3.29 10.30
CA ASP A 146 13.11 4.19 11.17
C ASP A 146 12.26 5.42 11.55
N PRO A 147 11.86 5.58 12.83
CA PRO A 147 11.00 6.69 13.25
C PRO A 147 11.70 8.05 13.18
N ASP A 148 13.04 8.08 13.11
CA ASP A 148 13.82 9.31 12.97
C ASP A 148 13.95 9.73 11.49
N LEU A 149 13.60 8.86 10.55
CA LEU A 149 13.55 9.17 9.13
C LEU A 149 12.22 9.75 8.70
N ARG A 150 12.31 10.64 7.72
CA ARG A 150 11.14 11.33 7.19
C ARG A 150 10.38 10.41 6.25
N PHE A 151 9.15 10.07 6.61
CA PHE A 151 8.27 9.29 5.76
C PHE A 151 7.53 10.17 4.74
N ILE A 152 7.62 9.80 3.47
CA ILE A 152 6.89 10.48 2.39
C ILE A 152 5.54 9.79 2.19
N PRO A 153 4.39 10.43 2.38
CA PRO A 153 3.13 9.69 2.39
C PRO A 153 2.74 9.20 1.00
N TYR A 154 2.18 8.00 0.92
CA TYR A 154 1.79 7.40 -0.36
C TYR A 154 0.69 8.18 -1.11
N TYR A 155 -0.32 8.72 -0.41
CA TYR A 155 -1.51 9.30 -1.06
C TYR A 155 -1.29 10.73 -1.57
N ASN A 156 -0.60 11.56 -0.82
CA ASN A 156 -0.28 12.95 -1.13
C ASN A 156 0.67 13.50 -0.05
N PRO A 157 1.42 14.58 -0.33
CA PRO A 157 2.17 15.29 0.71
C PRO A 157 1.27 15.69 1.88
N TRP A 158 1.82 15.78 3.09
CA TRP A 158 1.04 16.10 4.30
C TRP A 158 0.32 17.45 4.23
N ASP A 159 0.89 18.40 3.50
CA ASP A 159 0.40 19.76 3.30
C ASP A 159 -0.34 19.96 1.97
N ALA A 160 -0.66 18.87 1.26
CA ALA A 160 -1.28 18.92 -0.06
C ALA A 160 -2.59 19.73 -0.03
N PRO A 161 -2.76 20.70 -0.95
CA PRO A 161 -3.98 21.50 -1.02
C PRO A 161 -5.16 20.68 -1.54
N ALA A 162 -6.37 21.21 -1.33
CA ALA A 162 -7.57 20.66 -1.96
C ALA A 162 -7.40 20.64 -3.49
N GLY A 163 -7.75 19.51 -4.12
CA GLY A 163 -7.60 19.31 -5.56
C GLY A 163 -6.20 18.86 -6.01
N PHE A 164 -5.34 18.45 -5.09
CA PHE A 164 -4.03 17.89 -5.40
C PHE A 164 -4.09 16.75 -6.42
N GLU A 165 -3.13 16.72 -7.34
CA GLU A 165 -3.03 15.71 -8.40
C GLU A 165 -2.47 14.39 -7.84
N GLN A 166 -3.32 13.67 -7.12
CA GLN A 166 -2.95 12.42 -6.44
C GLN A 166 -2.49 11.30 -7.39
N ILE A 167 -3.10 11.17 -8.57
CA ILE A 167 -2.76 10.07 -9.49
C ILE A 167 -1.31 10.20 -10.01
N PRO A 168 -0.88 11.36 -10.55
CA PRO A 168 0.52 11.56 -10.92
C PRO A 168 1.49 11.38 -9.74
N TYR A 169 1.11 11.85 -8.56
CA TYR A 169 1.93 11.70 -7.36
C TYR A 169 2.15 10.23 -6.99
N GLN A 170 1.08 9.45 -6.88
CA GLN A 170 1.15 8.03 -6.54
C GLN A 170 1.98 7.24 -7.55
N ALA A 171 1.79 7.50 -8.84
CA ALA A 171 2.58 6.85 -9.88
C ALA A 171 4.09 7.16 -9.75
N ALA A 172 4.43 8.40 -9.38
CA ALA A 172 5.81 8.80 -9.16
C ALA A 172 6.39 8.24 -7.85
N ILE A 173 5.59 8.13 -6.78
CA ILE A 173 5.99 7.48 -5.53
C ILE A 173 6.26 5.99 -5.74
N GLU A 174 5.37 5.26 -6.44
CA GLU A 174 5.59 3.84 -6.77
C GLU A 174 6.84 3.66 -7.64
N ALA A 175 7.06 4.56 -8.60
CA ALA A 175 8.27 4.54 -9.43
C ALA A 175 9.55 4.82 -8.63
N MET A 176 9.50 5.73 -7.63
CA MET A 176 10.61 5.96 -6.70
C MET A 176 10.91 4.71 -5.89
N GLY A 177 9.89 4.07 -5.32
CA GLY A 177 10.04 2.85 -4.54
C GLY A 177 10.67 1.72 -5.36
N HIS A 178 10.18 1.48 -6.58
CA HIS A 178 10.78 0.50 -7.49
C HIS A 178 12.24 0.80 -7.85
N ALA A 179 12.58 2.08 -8.04
CA ALA A 179 13.96 2.48 -8.32
C ALA A 179 14.86 2.32 -7.08
N ALA A 180 14.35 2.60 -5.88
CA ALA A 180 15.04 2.37 -4.62
C ALA A 180 15.33 0.87 -4.40
N ASP A 181 14.31 0.01 -4.57
CA ASP A 181 14.48 -1.45 -4.48
C ASP A 181 15.49 -2.00 -5.49
N ALA A 182 15.60 -1.37 -6.67
CA ALA A 182 16.59 -1.72 -7.70
C ALA A 182 17.99 -1.11 -7.46
N GLY A 183 18.14 -0.20 -6.50
CA GLY A 183 19.37 0.56 -6.27
C GLY A 183 19.68 1.60 -7.36
N ASP A 184 18.69 2.04 -8.13
CA ASP A 184 18.83 2.96 -9.26
C ASP A 184 18.54 4.42 -8.85
N VAL A 185 19.51 5.00 -8.14
CA VAL A 185 19.43 6.39 -7.66
C VAL A 185 19.34 7.40 -8.81
N ASP A 186 19.90 7.10 -10.00
CA ASP A 186 19.83 8.02 -11.14
C ASP A 186 18.40 8.13 -11.69
N THR A 187 17.67 7.00 -11.75
CA THR A 187 16.24 7.01 -12.05
C THR A 187 15.45 7.79 -10.99
N MET A 188 15.77 7.61 -9.70
CA MET A 188 15.12 8.38 -8.62
C MET A 188 15.33 9.89 -8.78
N ARG A 189 16.56 10.32 -9.11
CA ARG A 189 16.87 11.73 -9.40
C ARG A 189 16.05 12.28 -10.56
N GLY A 190 15.87 11.49 -11.62
CA GLY A 190 15.02 11.85 -12.76
C GLY A 190 13.56 12.04 -12.37
N ILE A 191 12.97 11.08 -11.66
CA ILE A 191 11.58 11.15 -11.19
C ILE A 191 11.37 12.37 -10.28
N TRP A 192 12.33 12.62 -9.38
CA TRP A 192 12.31 13.80 -8.51
C TRP A 192 12.33 15.11 -9.29
N ALA A 193 13.29 15.27 -10.21
CA ALA A 193 13.46 16.48 -10.99
C ALA A 193 12.28 16.76 -11.93
N ASP A 194 11.77 15.72 -12.59
CA ASP A 194 10.77 15.86 -13.65
C ASP A 194 9.33 15.91 -13.11
N THR A 195 9.07 15.30 -11.95
CA THR A 195 7.70 15.15 -11.42
C THR A 195 7.60 15.60 -9.96
N LEU A 196 8.22 14.88 -9.03
CA LEU A 196 7.86 15.01 -7.60
C LEU A 196 8.25 16.35 -6.99
N SER A 197 9.41 16.93 -7.33
CA SER A 197 9.90 18.17 -6.70
C SER A 197 8.92 19.35 -6.80
N GLY A 198 8.15 19.44 -7.89
CA GLY A 198 7.12 20.46 -8.09
C GLY A 198 5.79 20.18 -7.38
N MET A 199 5.64 18.99 -6.80
CA MET A 199 4.41 18.55 -6.10
C MET A 199 4.47 18.76 -4.59
N PHE A 200 5.66 18.98 -4.02
CA PHE A 200 5.82 19.30 -2.60
C PHE A 200 5.82 20.82 -2.38
N THR A 201 5.24 21.26 -1.25
CA THR A 201 5.30 22.65 -0.80
C THR A 201 6.08 22.83 0.50
N ASP A 202 6.21 21.78 1.32
CA ASP A 202 7.07 21.80 2.49
C ASP A 202 8.56 21.78 2.10
N SER A 203 9.24 22.88 2.39
CA SER A 203 10.69 23.00 2.18
C SER A 203 11.52 21.95 2.92
N ALA A 204 11.02 21.40 4.04
CA ALA A 204 11.71 20.36 4.79
C ALA A 204 11.66 19.01 4.06
N ASP A 205 10.51 18.64 3.47
CA ASP A 205 10.39 17.45 2.60
C ASP A 205 11.34 17.58 1.40
N ILE A 206 11.25 18.71 0.69
CA ILE A 206 12.07 18.99 -0.49
C ILE A 206 13.56 18.88 -0.16
N SER A 207 13.99 19.50 0.94
CA SER A 207 15.40 19.51 1.33
C SER A 207 15.90 18.13 1.75
N ALA A 208 15.10 17.38 2.51
CA ALA A 208 15.46 16.04 2.96
C ALA A 208 15.60 15.06 1.78
N ILE A 209 14.61 15.05 0.87
CA ILE A 209 14.65 14.21 -0.33
C ILE A 209 15.83 14.59 -1.22
N GLN A 210 16.02 15.89 -1.49
CA GLN A 210 17.14 16.35 -2.31
C GLN A 210 18.49 15.97 -1.69
N GLN A 211 18.64 16.11 -0.36
CA GLN A 211 19.87 15.73 0.33
C GLN A 211 20.17 14.23 0.20
N ALA A 212 19.17 13.37 0.39
CA ALA A 212 19.32 11.93 0.24
C ALA A 212 19.69 11.54 -1.20
N LEU A 213 19.04 12.17 -2.19
CA LEU A 213 19.35 11.98 -3.62
C LEU A 213 20.75 12.47 -4.00
N ASP A 214 21.18 13.62 -3.49
CA ASP A 214 22.51 14.19 -3.75
C ASP A 214 23.62 13.32 -3.14
N ALA A 215 23.39 12.82 -1.93
CA ALA A 215 24.29 11.87 -1.27
C ALA A 215 24.29 10.48 -1.92
N GLY A 216 23.20 10.13 -2.63
CA GLY A 216 22.95 8.78 -3.12
C GLY A 216 22.78 7.78 -1.98
N ASP A 217 22.17 8.23 -0.87
CA ASP A 217 21.97 7.42 0.32
C ASP A 217 20.80 6.45 0.11
N LEU A 218 21.11 5.28 -0.45
CA LEU A 218 20.09 4.31 -0.83
C LEU A 218 19.30 3.80 0.38
N ALA A 219 19.92 3.68 1.55
CA ALA A 219 19.22 3.20 2.74
C ALA A 219 18.13 4.20 3.15
N VAL A 220 18.47 5.49 3.23
CA VAL A 220 17.51 6.57 3.51
C VAL A 220 16.45 6.67 2.42
N LEU A 221 16.86 6.62 1.15
CA LEU A 221 15.94 6.71 0.02
C LEU A 221 14.93 5.55 -0.03
N THR A 222 15.37 4.35 0.38
CA THR A 222 14.50 3.19 0.48
C THR A 222 13.46 3.39 1.57
N GLU A 223 13.86 3.75 2.79
CA GLU A 223 12.93 4.04 3.90
C GLU A 223 11.94 5.17 3.57
N MET A 224 12.38 6.18 2.80
CA MET A 224 11.51 7.30 2.40
C MET A 224 10.40 6.88 1.43
N PHE A 225 10.63 5.88 0.57
CA PHE A 225 9.81 5.62 -0.62
C PHE A 225 9.39 4.16 -0.85
N SER A 226 9.86 3.19 -0.04
CA SER A 226 9.61 1.77 -0.30
C SER A 226 9.43 0.91 0.94
#